data_AF-A0A847FBB9-F1
#
_entry.id   AF-A0A847FBB9-F1
#
_cell.length_a   1.000
_cell.length_b   1.000
_cell.length_c   1.000
_cell.angle_alpha   90.00
_cell.angle_beta   90.00
_cell.angle_gamma   90.00
#
_symmetry.space_group_name_H-M   'P 1'
#
loop_
_entity.id
_entity.type
_entity.pdbx_description
1 polymer ?
#
loop_
_entity_poly.entity_id
_entity_poly.type
_entity_poly.pdbx_seq_one_letter_code
_entity_poly.pdbx_strand_id
1 'polypeptide(L)' 'MTLAEMILAAHSGKNRVIPGEFIEADVDMVLSNDITGPIAIREFNKIGVNRVFNPEKVVM' A
#
# COMPACT_ATOMS: atom_id res chain seq x y z
N MET A 1 -19.02 2.35 -12.87
CA MET A 1 -17.97 2.40 -11.83
C MET A 1 -17.80 3.84 -11.42
N THR A 2 -17.56 4.11 -10.13
CA THR A 2 -17.12 5.42 -9.63
C THR A 2 -15.63 5.64 -9.96
N LEU A 3 -15.12 6.85 -9.76
CA LEU A 3 -13.69 7.13 -9.93
C LEU A 3 -12.82 6.27 -8.99
N ALA A 4 -13.24 6.11 -7.74
CA ALA A 4 -12.53 5.27 -6.77
C ALA A 4 -12.49 3.80 -7.21
N GLU A 5 -13.60 3.25 -7.69
CA GLU A 5 -13.65 1.88 -8.22
C GLU A 5 -12.75 1.71 -9.44
N MET A 6 -12.67 2.70 -10.34
CA MET A 6 -11.76 2.63 -11.50
C MET A 6 -10.28 2.62 -11.09
N ILE A 7 -9.89 3.44 -10.11
CA ILE A 7 -8.53 3.47 -9.58
C ILE A 7 -8.20 2.12 -8.93
N LEU A 8 -9.07 1.61 -8.06
CA LEU A 8 -8.87 0.32 -7.38
C LEU A 8 -8.81 -0.85 -8.38
N ALA A 9 -9.66 -0.85 -9.41
CA ALA A 9 -9.61 -1.86 -10.47
C ALA A 9 -8.28 -1.83 -11.22
N ALA A 10 -7.81 -0.63 -11.60
CA ALA A 10 -6.54 -0.46 -12.30
C ALA A 10 -5.34 -0.97 -11.49
N HIS A 11 -5.30 -0.68 -10.18
CA HIS A 11 -4.18 -1.07 -9.31
C HIS A 11 -4.33 -2.48 -8.71
N SER A 12 -5.44 -3.18 -8.95
CA SER A 12 -5.62 -4.60 -8.58
C SER A 12 -5.56 -5.55 -9.79
N GLY A 13 -5.23 -5.03 -10.98
CA GLY A 13 -5.20 -5.82 -12.22
C GLY A 13 -6.57 -6.34 -12.66
N LYS A 14 -7.66 -5.70 -12.22
CA LYS A 14 -9.04 -6.10 -12.50
C LYS A 14 -9.69 -5.18 -13.53
N ASN A 15 -10.59 -5.73 -14.35
CA ASN A 15 -11.39 -4.92 -15.29
C ASN A 15 -12.50 -4.11 -14.60
N ARG A 16 -12.92 -4.54 -13.40
CA ARG A 16 -13.97 -3.91 -12.59
C ARG A 16 -13.83 -4.36 -11.14
N VAL A 17 -14.24 -3.49 -10.22
CA VAL A 17 -14.50 -3.83 -8.81
C VAL A 17 -15.88 -3.32 -8.40
N ILE A 18 -16.43 -3.84 -7.30
CA ILE A 18 -17.68 -3.36 -6.69
C ILE A 18 -17.53 -3.13 -5.17
N PRO A 19 -18.38 -2.31 -4.54
CA PRO A 19 -18.34 -2.10 -3.11
C PRO A 19 -18.56 -3.41 -2.33
N GLY A 20 -17.73 -3.64 -1.31
CA GLY A 20 -17.75 -4.87 -0.49
C GLY A 20 -16.91 -6.03 -1.05
N GLU A 21 -16.30 -5.87 -2.23
CA GLU A 21 -15.37 -6.84 -2.78
C GLU A 21 -14.00 -6.78 -2.07
N PHE A 22 -13.43 -7.94 -1.74
CA PHE A 22 -12.04 -8.04 -1.30
C PHE A 22 -11.11 -7.98 -2.51
N ILE A 23 -10.13 -7.07 -2.48
CA ILE A 23 -9.10 -6.92 -3.52
C ILE A 23 -7.73 -6.77 -2.89
N GLU A 24 -6.71 -7.17 -3.64
CA GLU A 24 -5.31 -6.83 -3.38
C GLU A 24 -4.90 -5.81 -4.44
N ALA A 25 -4.41 -4.65 -4.00
CA ALA A 25 -4.06 -3.54 -4.88
C ALA A 25 -2.62 -3.08 -4.61
N ASP A 26 -1.89 -2.82 -5.69
CA ASP A 26 -0.56 -2.25 -5.63
C ASP A 26 -0.58 -0.85 -5.04
N VAL A 27 0.42 -0.54 -4.19
CA VAL A 27 0.59 0.78 -3.60
C VAL A 27 1.65 1.55 -4.37
N ASP A 28 1.30 2.74 -4.86
CA ASP A 28 2.22 3.57 -5.64
C ASP A 28 3.14 4.44 -4.79
N MET A 29 2.67 4.87 -3.63
CA MET A 29 3.44 5.71 -2.71
C MET A 29 2.99 5.48 -1.27
N VAL A 30 3.97 5.36 -0.37
CA VAL A 30 3.76 5.29 1.08
C VAL A 30 4.44 6.50 1.71
N LEU A 31 3.67 7.27 2.48
CA LEU A 31 4.19 8.36 3.30
C LEU A 31 4.26 7.89 4.75
N SER A 32 5.41 8.09 5.39
CA SER A 32 5.66 7.77 6.78
C SER A 32 6.14 9.00 7.52
N ASN A 33 5.42 9.49 8.52
CA ASN A 33 5.86 10.64 9.30
C ASN A 33 6.77 10.26 10.48
N ASP A 34 7.32 11.27 11.13
CA ASP A 34 8.20 11.20 12.31
C ASP A 34 7.67 10.34 13.47
N ILE A 35 6.36 10.29 13.69
CA ILE A 35 5.74 9.49 14.77
C ILE A 35 5.47 8.05 14.33
N THR A 36 4.94 7.85 13.12
CA THR A 36 4.51 6.51 12.66
C THR A 36 5.64 5.69 12.04
N GLY A 37 6.64 6.33 11.46
CA GLY A 37 7.80 5.67 10.85
C GLY A 37 8.58 4.78 11.81
N PRO A 38 9.00 5.27 13.00
CA PRO A 38 9.67 4.43 14.00
C PRO A 38 8.83 3.22 14.44
N ILE A 39 7.50 3.37 14.50
CA ILE A 39 6.57 2.27 14.81
C ILE A 39 6.58 1.23 13.68
N ALA A 40 6.43 1.66 12.43
CA ALA A 40 6.46 0.77 11.27
C ALA A 40 7.79 0.01 11.17
N ILE A 41 8.93 0.70 11.33
CA ILE A 41 10.26 0.07 11.31
C ILE A 41 10.39 -1.02 12.37
N ARG A 42 9.88 -0.78 13.59
CA ARG A 42 9.88 -1.78 14.66
C ARG A 42 9.05 -3.01 14.29
N GLU A 43 7.88 -2.83 13.68
CA GLU A 43 7.06 -3.96 13.25
C GLU A 43 7.70 -4.75 12.09
N PHE A 44 8.36 -4.08 11.14
CA PHE A 44 9.15 -4.73 10.08
C PHE A 44 10.27 -5.61 10.66
N ASN A 45 10.99 -5.11 11.68
CA ASN A 45 12.02 -5.87 12.38
C ASN A 45 11.46 -7.13 13.06
N LYS A 46 10.27 -7.05 13.68
CA LYS A 46 9.64 -8.20 14.36
C LYS A 46 9.27 -9.32 13.38
N ILE A 47 8.85 -8.97 12.16
CA ILE A 47 8.53 -9.95 11.11
C ILE A 47 9.77 -10.39 10.31
N GLY A 48 10.98 -9.92 10.69
CA GLY A 48 12.24 -10.32 10.06
C GLY A 48 12.48 -9.72 8.67
N VAL A 49 11.80 -8.61 8.33
CA VAL A 49 11.94 -7.95 7.04
C VAL A 49 12.95 -6.81 7.13
N ASN A 50 14.04 -6.97 6.38
CA ASN A 50 15.18 -6.03 6.42
C ASN A 50 15.15 -4.96 5.33
N ARG A 51 14.21 -5.04 4.37
CA ARG A 51 14.06 -4.10 3.26
C ARG A 51 12.59 -3.90 2.92
N VAL A 52 12.21 -2.66 2.60
CA VAL A 52 10.90 -2.34 2.04
C VAL A 52 10.77 -2.85 0.60
N PHE A 53 9.54 -2.99 0.12
CA PHE A 53 9.24 -3.51 -1.23
C PHE A 53 9.87 -2.65 -2.35
N ASN A 54 9.84 -1.32 -2.21
CA ASN A 54 10.48 -0.39 -3.12
C ASN A 54 10.83 0.91 -2.37
N PRO A 55 12.13 1.22 -2.13
CA PRO A 55 12.54 2.45 -1.44
C PRO A 55 12.16 3.74 -2.18
N GLU A 56 12.04 3.73 -3.51
CA GLU A 56 11.65 4.92 -4.30
C GLU A 56 10.15 5.24 -4.14
N LYS A 57 9.36 4.27 -3.67
CA LYS A 57 7.92 4.43 -3.37
C LYS A 57 7.65 4.67 -1.88
N VAL A 58 8.67 4.90 -1.06
CA VAL A 58 8.53 5.19 0.37
C VAL A 58 9.14 6.56 0.68
N VAL A 59 8.31 7.50 1.09
CA VAL A 59 8.71 8.84 1.52
C VAL A 59 8.61 8.91 3.03
N MET A 60 9.68 9.37 3.68
CA MET A 60 9.77 9.59 5.12
C MET A 60 9.94 11.07 5.43
#